data_AF-A0A9D5YM82-F1
#
_entry.id   AF-A0A9D5YM82-F1
#
_cell.length_a   1.000
_cell.length_b   1.000
_cell.length_c   1.000
_cell.angle_alpha   90.00
_cell.angle_beta   90.00
_cell.angle_gamma   90.00
#
_symmetry.space_group_name_H-M   'P 1'
#
loop_
_entity.id
_entity.type
_entity.pdbx_description
1 polymer ?
#
loop_
_entity_poly.entity_id
_entity_poly.type
_entity_poly.pdbx_seq_one_letter_code
_entity_poly.pdbx_strand_id
1 'polypeptide(L)'
;MMSEFVHGNCPHCGNALQIPADLEEFACLYCGKRCRTEVMLALNVADTDQYTKEREYLNERLVKAVVNYPDYHKKITKKDFFRAFETYEADNAKILEHLDVCARLDPDGKEKCIEKICTELLDHVDAHLMGDVRWAKKSKREQLLFETRVVLAIFLTPLVRKRKLETAELFREELNRQWRKRYPTHKWTPGDYEVLAGGFRKRKLCFITTATCLHEGKSDTCDELQAFRAFRDGYLTAHDGAADIERYYDIAPSIVTCIDFCDDSKAAYEEIRTKWLNPCSLALQENRLEDCRMIYTNMVNTLQKKYLQ
;
A
#
# COMPACT_ATOMS: atom_id res chain seq x y z
N MET A 1 46.91 -13.94 -31.41
CA MET A 1 45.80 -14.71 -30.81
C MET A 1 45.07 -13.77 -29.88
N MET A 2 43.81 -13.45 -30.17
CA MET A 2 42.96 -12.78 -29.18
C MET A 2 42.62 -13.82 -28.12
N SER A 3 43.02 -13.59 -26.88
CA SER A 3 42.64 -14.46 -25.76
C SER A 3 41.12 -14.44 -25.63
N GLU A 4 40.50 -15.61 -25.65
CA GLU A 4 39.07 -15.77 -25.41
C GLU A 4 38.79 -15.51 -23.92
N PHE A 5 37.73 -14.77 -23.61
CA PHE A 5 37.38 -14.40 -22.24
C PHE A 5 36.01 -14.94 -21.87
N VAL A 6 35.88 -15.43 -20.64
CA VAL A 6 34.59 -15.78 -20.04
C VAL A 6 34.15 -14.72 -19.03
N HIS A 7 32.84 -14.53 -18.93
CA HIS A 7 32.22 -13.57 -18.02
C HIS A 7 31.38 -14.31 -16.98
N GLY A 8 31.37 -13.81 -15.76
CA GLY A 8 30.55 -14.35 -14.67
C GLY A 8 30.83 -13.64 -13.36
N ASN A 9 30.06 -13.95 -12.33
CA ASN A 9 30.17 -13.33 -11.02
C ASN A 9 31.02 -14.19 -10.09
N CYS A 10 31.86 -13.55 -9.29
CA CYS A 10 32.68 -14.24 -8.29
C CYS A 10 31.80 -15.02 -7.29
N PRO A 11 32.04 -16.33 -7.06
CA PRO A 11 31.28 -17.13 -6.09
C PRO A 11 31.33 -16.66 -4.64
N HIS A 12 32.29 -15.79 -4.31
CA HIS A 12 32.52 -15.36 -2.94
C HIS A 12 32.05 -13.93 -2.64
N CYS A 13 32.10 -13.03 -3.63
CA CYS A 13 31.72 -11.64 -3.43
C CYS A 13 30.66 -11.13 -4.41
N GLY A 14 30.24 -11.94 -5.39
CA GLY A 14 29.19 -11.58 -6.34
C GLY A 14 29.59 -10.57 -7.42
N ASN A 15 30.78 -9.97 -7.35
CA ASN A 15 31.21 -8.99 -8.35
C ASN A 15 31.43 -9.63 -9.72
N ALA A 16 31.02 -8.93 -10.77
CA ALA A 16 31.23 -9.32 -12.15
C ALA A 16 32.73 -9.41 -12.48
N LEU A 17 33.12 -10.48 -13.15
CA LEU A 17 34.48 -10.79 -13.55
C LEU A 17 34.53 -11.06 -15.05
N GLN A 18 35.66 -10.69 -15.64
CA GLN A 18 36.07 -11.11 -16.97
C GLN A 18 37.45 -11.77 -16.81
N ILE A 19 37.54 -13.05 -17.13
CA ILE A 19 38.78 -13.83 -16.99
C ILE A 19 39.09 -14.57 -18.30
N PRO A 20 40.37 -14.79 -18.64
CA PRO A 20 40.74 -15.64 -19.76
C PRO A 20 40.12 -17.04 -19.64
N ALA A 21 39.59 -17.56 -20.75
CA ALA A 21 38.85 -18.82 -20.80
C ALA A 21 39.72 -20.06 -20.51
N ASP A 22 41.03 -19.93 -20.68
CA ASP A 22 42.04 -20.97 -20.47
C ASP A 22 42.54 -21.07 -19.02
N LEU A 23 42.13 -20.17 -18.13
CA LEU A 23 42.46 -20.25 -16.72
C LEU A 23 41.62 -21.32 -16.02
N GLU A 24 42.25 -22.34 -15.44
CA GLU A 24 41.58 -23.29 -14.54
C GLU A 24 41.31 -22.68 -13.15
N GLU A 25 42.28 -21.94 -12.63
CA GLU A 25 42.23 -21.25 -11.34
C GLU A 25 42.61 -19.77 -11.49
N PHE A 26 41.95 -18.92 -10.70
CA PHE A 26 42.25 -17.49 -10.65
C PHE A 26 41.98 -16.93 -9.24
N ALA A 27 42.53 -15.77 -8.93
CA ALA A 27 42.16 -15.01 -7.74
C ALA A 27 41.19 -13.89 -8.13
N CYS A 28 40.10 -13.74 -7.38
CA CYS A 28 39.15 -12.66 -7.62
C CYS A 28 39.83 -11.29 -7.38
N LEU A 29 39.76 -10.40 -8.36
CA LEU A 29 40.34 -9.06 -8.28
C LEU A 29 39.68 -8.14 -7.23
N TYR A 30 38.52 -8.51 -6.70
CA TYR A 30 37.81 -7.73 -5.69
C TYR A 30 38.00 -8.26 -4.26
N CYS A 31 37.87 -9.57 -4.05
CA CYS A 31 37.94 -10.15 -2.70
C CYS A 31 39.21 -10.96 -2.42
N GLY A 32 40.10 -11.13 -3.42
CA GLY A 32 41.36 -11.86 -3.29
C GLY A 32 41.24 -13.37 -3.12
N LYS A 33 40.02 -13.91 -2.97
CA LYS A 33 39.79 -15.36 -2.80
C LYS A 33 40.03 -16.10 -4.12
N ARG A 34 40.65 -17.29 -4.02
CA ARG A 34 40.87 -18.19 -5.15
C ARG A 34 39.57 -18.86 -5.58
N CYS A 35 39.38 -18.96 -6.89
CA CYS A 35 38.22 -19.53 -7.54
C CYS A 35 38.67 -20.48 -8.65
N ARG A 36 37.86 -21.51 -8.92
CA ARG A 36 38.01 -22.35 -10.11
C ARG A 36 37.02 -21.89 -11.18
N THR A 37 37.47 -21.78 -12.42
CA THR A 37 36.65 -21.27 -13.54
C THR A 37 35.40 -22.11 -13.76
N GLU A 38 35.54 -23.44 -13.74
CA GLU A 38 34.39 -24.36 -13.87
C GLU A 38 33.34 -24.16 -12.78
N VAL A 39 33.77 -23.90 -11.53
CA VAL A 39 32.88 -23.71 -10.38
C VAL A 39 32.17 -22.36 -10.50
N MET A 40 32.88 -21.31 -10.89
CA MET A 40 32.28 -20.00 -11.14
C MET A 40 31.19 -20.10 -12.21
N LEU A 41 31.50 -20.70 -13.36
CA LEU A 41 30.55 -20.81 -14.47
C LEU A 41 29.33 -21.65 -14.07
N ALA A 42 29.53 -22.80 -13.41
CA ALA A 42 28.44 -23.66 -12.97
C ALA A 42 27.49 -22.95 -11.99
N LEU A 43 28.02 -22.18 -11.03
CA LEU A 43 27.21 -21.39 -10.09
C LEU A 43 26.44 -20.27 -10.79
N ASN A 44 27.07 -19.58 -11.75
CA ASN A 44 26.41 -18.52 -12.51
C ASN A 44 25.27 -19.06 -13.39
N VAL A 45 25.43 -20.24 -13.98
CA VAL A 45 24.34 -20.93 -14.71
C VAL A 45 23.20 -21.29 -13.76
N ALA A 46 23.52 -21.87 -12.60
CA ALA A 46 22.52 -22.21 -11.59
C ALA A 46 21.75 -20.98 -11.08
N ASP A 47 22.45 -19.86 -10.84
CA ASP A 47 21.84 -18.59 -10.43
C ASP A 47 20.93 -18.02 -11.53
N THR A 48 21.32 -18.14 -12.81
CA THR A 48 20.51 -17.70 -13.95
C THR A 48 19.24 -18.55 -14.10
N ASP A 49 19.35 -19.86 -13.95
CA ASP A 49 18.21 -20.79 -13.99
C ASP A 49 17.26 -20.53 -12.81
N GLN A 50 17.81 -20.29 -11.61
CA GLN A 50 17.01 -19.94 -10.45
C GLN A 50 16.32 -18.59 -10.65
N TYR A 51 17.03 -17.55 -11.08
CA TYR A 51 16.46 -16.23 -11.39
C TYR A 51 15.27 -16.36 -12.36
N THR A 52 15.42 -17.14 -13.43
CA THR A 52 14.33 -17.37 -14.41
C THR A 52 13.10 -17.97 -13.74
N LYS A 53 13.27 -18.99 -12.89
CA LYS A 53 12.16 -19.60 -12.13
C LYS A 53 11.51 -18.63 -11.15
N GLU A 54 12.31 -17.83 -10.45
CA GLU A 54 11.82 -16.81 -9.51
C GLU A 54 10.98 -15.76 -10.24
N ARG A 55 11.44 -15.31 -11.43
CA ARG A 55 10.72 -14.36 -12.28
C ARG A 55 9.42 -14.95 -12.79
N GLU A 56 9.42 -16.17 -13.31
CA GLU A 56 8.21 -16.86 -13.78
C GLU A 56 7.19 -17.00 -12.64
N TYR A 57 7.64 -17.40 -11.45
CA TYR A 57 6.78 -17.53 -10.27
C TYR A 57 6.17 -16.18 -9.87
N LEU A 58 6.97 -15.13 -9.74
CA LEU A 58 6.49 -13.79 -9.41
C LEU A 58 5.52 -13.27 -10.48
N ASN A 59 5.83 -13.49 -11.76
CA ASN A 59 4.98 -13.05 -12.86
C ASN A 59 3.59 -13.72 -12.81
N GLU A 60 3.52 -15.00 -12.44
CA GLU A 60 2.28 -15.77 -12.32
C GLU A 60 1.49 -15.48 -11.03
N ARG A 61 2.20 -15.19 -9.93
CA ARG A 61 1.61 -15.17 -8.57
C ARG A 61 1.42 -13.78 -8.00
N LEU A 62 2.28 -12.82 -8.29
CA LEU A 62 2.25 -11.50 -7.67
C LEU A 62 0.99 -10.70 -8.05
N VAL A 63 0.48 -10.85 -9.29
CA VAL A 63 -0.80 -10.24 -9.69
C VAL A 63 -1.96 -10.71 -8.82
N LYS A 64 -1.95 -11.98 -8.39
CA LYS A 64 -2.98 -12.56 -7.51
C LYS A 64 -2.98 -11.89 -6.13
N ALA A 65 -1.83 -11.37 -5.67
CA ALA A 65 -1.74 -10.58 -4.44
C ALA A 65 -2.49 -9.23 -4.52
N VAL A 66 -2.84 -8.79 -5.73
CA VAL A 66 -3.60 -7.56 -5.98
C VAL A 66 -5.05 -7.88 -6.32
N VAL A 67 -5.30 -8.78 -7.27
CA VAL A 67 -6.62 -8.90 -7.91
C VAL A 67 -7.58 -9.87 -7.21
N ASN A 68 -7.09 -10.76 -6.35
CA ASN A 68 -7.95 -11.75 -5.66
C ASN A 68 -8.71 -11.17 -4.46
N TYR A 69 -8.65 -9.86 -4.24
CA TYR A 69 -9.18 -9.20 -3.05
C TYR A 69 -10.17 -8.06 -3.37
N PRO A 70 -11.16 -8.26 -4.27
CA PRO A 70 -12.04 -7.17 -4.72
C PRO A 70 -12.87 -6.53 -3.59
N ASP A 71 -13.23 -7.31 -2.56
CA ASP A 71 -14.04 -6.84 -1.43
C ASP A 71 -13.22 -6.33 -0.24
N TYR A 72 -11.89 -6.25 -0.34
CA TYR A 72 -11.06 -5.85 0.81
C TYR A 72 -11.28 -4.39 1.24
N HIS A 73 -11.76 -3.52 0.34
CA HIS A 73 -12.23 -2.17 0.69
C HIS A 73 -13.40 -2.15 1.69
N LYS A 74 -14.13 -3.26 1.82
CA LYS A 74 -15.21 -3.43 2.83
C LYS A 74 -14.69 -4.03 4.13
N LYS A 75 -13.47 -4.58 4.15
CA LYS A 75 -12.86 -5.31 5.29
C LYS A 75 -11.86 -4.49 6.09
N ILE A 76 -11.83 -3.18 5.87
CA ILE A 76 -10.96 -2.24 6.58
C ILE A 76 -11.70 -1.51 7.70
N THR A 77 -12.81 -2.04 8.21
CA THR A 77 -13.45 -1.55 9.45
C THR A 77 -12.55 -1.82 10.63
N LYS A 78 -12.77 -1.12 11.75
CA LYS A 78 -12.03 -1.39 12.98
C LYS A 78 -12.23 -2.83 13.47
N LYS A 79 -13.41 -3.41 13.26
CA LYS A 79 -13.73 -4.80 13.61
C LYS A 79 -13.05 -5.82 12.69
N ASP A 80 -12.91 -5.51 11.39
CA ASP A 80 -12.48 -6.49 10.39
C ASP A 80 -11.01 -6.40 9.99
N PHE A 81 -10.40 -5.20 10.08
CA PHE A 81 -9.07 -4.92 9.52
C PHE A 81 -8.00 -5.92 9.95
N PHE A 82 -7.90 -6.22 11.25
CA PHE A 82 -6.84 -7.09 11.77
C PHE A 82 -6.95 -8.51 11.21
N ARG A 83 -8.16 -9.09 11.23
CA ARG A 83 -8.41 -10.43 10.67
C ARG A 83 -8.20 -10.45 9.16
N ALA A 84 -8.62 -9.41 8.46
CA ALA A 84 -8.42 -9.29 7.02
C ALA A 84 -6.94 -9.21 6.67
N PHE A 85 -6.16 -8.42 7.42
CA PHE A 85 -4.71 -8.29 7.21
C PHE A 85 -3.98 -9.59 7.54
N GLU A 86 -4.34 -10.29 8.61
CA GLU A 86 -3.78 -11.60 8.95
C GLU A 86 -4.03 -12.65 7.86
N THR A 87 -5.25 -12.65 7.31
CA THR A 87 -5.60 -13.53 6.18
C THR A 87 -4.76 -13.18 4.95
N TYR A 88 -4.69 -11.90 4.60
CA TYR A 88 -3.88 -11.41 3.49
C TYR A 88 -2.39 -11.73 3.67
N GLU A 89 -1.86 -11.60 4.87
CA GLU A 89 -0.48 -11.97 5.17
C GLU A 89 -0.26 -13.47 4.98
N ALA A 90 -1.16 -14.32 5.48
CA ALA A 90 -1.05 -15.77 5.32
C ALA A 90 -1.06 -16.19 3.84
N ASP A 91 -1.89 -15.55 3.02
CA ASP A 91 -2.06 -15.86 1.61
C ASP A 91 -0.86 -15.40 0.75
N ASN A 92 -0.23 -14.27 1.10
CA ASN A 92 0.72 -13.59 0.20
C ASN A 92 2.16 -13.51 0.72
N ALA A 93 2.44 -13.75 2.00
CA ALA A 93 3.78 -13.55 2.57
C ALA A 93 4.87 -14.33 1.80
N LYS A 94 4.61 -15.60 1.47
CA LYS A 94 5.53 -16.44 0.71
C LYS A 94 5.80 -15.88 -0.68
N ILE A 95 4.77 -15.36 -1.36
CA ILE A 95 4.93 -14.76 -2.70
C ILE A 95 5.92 -13.58 -2.64
N LEU A 96 5.82 -12.76 -1.59
CA LEU A 96 6.66 -11.56 -1.45
C LEU A 96 8.11 -11.90 -1.09
N GLU A 97 8.38 -13.02 -0.40
CA GLU A 97 9.75 -13.46 -0.09
C GLU A 97 10.57 -13.74 -1.36
N HIS A 98 9.92 -14.10 -2.48
CA HIS A 98 10.58 -14.29 -3.77
C HIS A 98 11.13 -12.98 -4.37
N LEU A 99 10.66 -11.80 -3.93
CA LEU A 99 11.19 -10.51 -4.40
C LEU A 99 12.68 -10.35 -4.07
N ASP A 100 13.08 -10.67 -2.84
CA ASP A 100 14.48 -10.55 -2.40
C ASP A 100 15.38 -11.57 -3.09
N VAL A 101 14.89 -12.81 -3.26
CA VAL A 101 15.64 -13.86 -3.96
C VAL A 101 15.85 -13.46 -5.41
N CYS A 102 14.78 -13.05 -6.09
CA CYS A 102 14.83 -12.62 -7.47
C CYS A 102 15.77 -11.42 -7.67
N ALA A 103 15.67 -10.40 -6.83
CA ALA A 103 16.47 -9.20 -6.95
C ALA A 103 17.95 -9.40 -6.61
N ARG A 104 18.27 -10.37 -5.73
CA ARG A 104 19.67 -10.77 -5.45
C ARG A 104 20.31 -11.52 -6.61
N LEU A 105 19.53 -12.31 -7.35
CA LEU A 105 20.02 -13.11 -8.48
C LEU A 105 20.03 -12.32 -9.80
N ASP A 106 19.41 -11.14 -9.87
CA ASP A 106 19.34 -10.37 -11.12
C ASP A 106 20.74 -9.85 -11.53
N PRO A 107 21.24 -10.21 -12.73
CA PRO A 107 22.54 -9.75 -13.22
C PRO A 107 22.62 -8.23 -13.43
N ASP A 108 21.47 -7.58 -13.63
CA ASP A 108 21.35 -6.14 -13.82
C ASP A 108 21.30 -5.35 -12.49
N GLY A 109 21.20 -6.05 -11.36
CA GLY A 109 21.07 -5.47 -10.04
C GLY A 109 19.62 -5.27 -9.57
N LYS A 110 19.50 -5.01 -8.27
CA LYS A 110 18.24 -4.99 -7.52
C LYS A 110 17.23 -3.97 -8.06
N GLU A 111 17.66 -2.76 -8.36
CA GLU A 111 16.81 -1.66 -8.82
C GLU A 111 16.13 -1.99 -10.15
N LYS A 112 16.91 -2.47 -11.13
CA LYS A 112 16.40 -2.90 -12.43
C LYS A 112 15.49 -4.12 -12.31
N CYS A 113 15.79 -5.05 -11.42
CA CYS A 113 14.93 -6.20 -11.14
C CYS A 113 13.54 -5.75 -10.69
N ILE A 114 13.50 -4.88 -9.69
CA ILE A 114 12.25 -4.36 -9.13
C ILE A 114 11.49 -3.50 -10.15
N GLU A 115 12.16 -2.70 -10.98
CA GLU A 115 11.52 -1.97 -12.08
C GLU A 115 10.82 -2.92 -13.08
N LYS A 116 11.49 -4.01 -13.49
CA LYS A 116 10.91 -5.03 -14.37
C LYS A 116 9.70 -5.71 -13.73
N ILE A 117 9.83 -6.15 -12.47
CA ILE A 117 8.75 -6.80 -11.69
C ILE A 117 7.53 -5.87 -11.57
N CYS A 118 7.73 -4.60 -11.21
CA CYS A 118 6.63 -3.63 -11.08
C CYS A 118 5.95 -3.35 -12.43
N THR A 119 6.72 -3.32 -13.51
CA THR A 119 6.18 -3.12 -14.87
C THR A 119 5.23 -4.25 -15.23
N GLU A 120 5.68 -5.49 -15.10
CA GLU A 120 4.87 -6.67 -15.44
C GLU A 120 3.69 -6.86 -14.50
N LEU A 121 3.87 -6.61 -13.19
CA LEU A 121 2.77 -6.63 -12.24
C LEU A 121 1.66 -5.68 -12.68
N LEU A 122 2.01 -4.44 -13.02
CA LEU A 122 1.02 -3.45 -13.45
C LEU A 122 0.43 -3.77 -14.82
N ASP A 123 1.19 -4.38 -15.74
CA ASP A 123 0.64 -4.87 -17.02
C ASP A 123 -0.41 -5.96 -16.81
N HIS A 124 -0.15 -6.89 -15.89
CA HIS A 124 -1.11 -7.92 -15.51
C HIS A 124 -2.32 -7.38 -14.75
N VAL A 125 -2.13 -6.39 -13.88
CA VAL A 125 -3.24 -5.68 -13.22
C VAL A 125 -4.08 -4.96 -14.27
N ASP A 126 -3.48 -4.24 -15.22
CA ASP A 126 -4.18 -3.55 -16.29
C ASP A 126 -4.98 -4.54 -17.15
N ALA A 127 -4.38 -5.66 -17.56
CA ALA A 127 -5.07 -6.71 -18.31
C ALA A 127 -6.27 -7.27 -17.53
N HIS A 128 -6.12 -7.52 -16.23
CA HIS A 128 -7.22 -7.97 -15.37
C HIS A 128 -8.34 -6.93 -15.28
N LEU A 129 -8.00 -5.67 -15.02
CA LEU A 129 -8.97 -4.60 -14.89
C LEU A 129 -9.71 -4.34 -16.20
N MET A 130 -9.00 -4.31 -17.33
CA MET A 130 -9.59 -4.11 -18.66
C MET A 130 -10.47 -5.28 -19.10
N GLY A 131 -10.19 -6.49 -18.60
CA GLY A 131 -11.01 -7.69 -18.83
C GLY A 131 -12.28 -7.77 -17.98
N ASP A 132 -12.40 -6.98 -16.91
CA ASP A 132 -13.61 -6.95 -16.07
C ASP A 132 -14.77 -6.25 -16.82
N VAL A 133 -15.95 -6.86 -16.82
CA VAL A 133 -17.18 -6.32 -17.44
C VAL A 133 -17.54 -4.92 -16.93
N ARG A 134 -17.12 -4.57 -15.70
CA ARG A 134 -17.29 -3.25 -15.08
C ARG A 134 -16.46 -2.17 -15.79
N TRP A 135 -15.36 -2.51 -16.45
CA TRP A 135 -14.43 -1.56 -17.06
C TRP A 135 -15.08 -0.67 -18.12
N ALA A 136 -16.06 -1.19 -18.85
CA ALA A 136 -16.75 -0.46 -19.92
C ALA A 136 -17.50 0.79 -19.41
N LYS A 137 -17.96 0.80 -18.15
CA LYS A 137 -18.72 1.92 -17.58
C LYS A 137 -17.82 2.78 -16.70
N LYS A 138 -17.74 4.09 -17.00
CA LYS A 138 -16.86 5.04 -16.28
C LYS A 138 -16.99 4.94 -14.76
N SER A 139 -18.19 5.01 -14.20
CA SER A 139 -18.39 4.94 -12.75
C SER A 139 -17.93 3.61 -12.13
N LYS A 140 -18.04 2.52 -12.87
CA LYS A 140 -17.61 1.19 -12.42
C LYS A 140 -16.10 0.98 -12.59
N ARG A 141 -15.49 1.63 -13.59
CA ARG A 141 -14.04 1.75 -13.73
C ARG A 141 -13.41 2.52 -12.57
N GLU A 142 -14.00 3.65 -12.18
CA GLU A 142 -13.56 4.42 -11.01
C GLU A 142 -13.58 3.56 -9.74
N GLN A 143 -14.66 2.79 -9.56
CA GLN A 143 -14.79 1.83 -8.46
C GLN A 143 -13.70 0.76 -8.49
N LEU A 144 -13.47 0.11 -9.64
CA LEU A 144 -12.39 -0.87 -9.83
C LEU A 144 -11.00 -0.32 -9.46
N LEU A 145 -10.70 0.90 -9.92
CA LEU A 145 -9.42 1.56 -9.63
C LEU A 145 -9.32 1.91 -8.14
N PHE A 146 -10.42 2.28 -7.49
CA PHE A 146 -10.44 2.48 -6.04
C PHE A 146 -10.20 1.18 -5.27
N GLU A 147 -10.93 0.11 -5.60
CA GLU A 147 -10.77 -1.23 -5.00
C GLU A 147 -9.31 -1.72 -5.09
N THR A 148 -8.69 -1.55 -6.27
CA THR A 148 -7.28 -1.90 -6.51
C THR A 148 -6.34 -1.08 -5.64
N ARG A 149 -6.54 0.25 -5.57
CA ARG A 149 -5.67 1.13 -4.76
C ARG A 149 -5.74 0.82 -3.29
N VAL A 150 -6.90 0.42 -2.77
CA VAL A 150 -7.02 -0.07 -1.39
C VAL A 150 -6.10 -1.26 -1.16
N VAL A 151 -6.12 -2.26 -2.05
CA VAL A 151 -5.25 -3.44 -1.90
C VAL A 151 -3.77 -3.04 -1.96
N LEU A 152 -3.38 -2.20 -2.91
CA LEU A 152 -2.00 -1.73 -3.05
C LEU A 152 -1.52 -0.94 -1.82
N ALA A 153 -2.32 0.04 -1.37
CA ALA A 153 -1.92 1.00 -0.35
C ALA A 153 -2.08 0.47 1.08
N ILE A 154 -3.09 -0.35 1.35
CA ILE A 154 -3.48 -0.77 2.72
C ILE A 154 -3.09 -2.21 3.02
N PHE A 155 -2.81 -3.04 2.01
CA PHE A 155 -2.46 -4.46 2.20
C PHE A 155 -1.08 -4.81 1.62
N LEU A 156 -0.88 -4.71 0.31
CA LEU A 156 0.35 -5.13 -0.36
C LEU A 156 1.58 -4.37 0.14
N THR A 157 1.59 -3.04 0.01
CA THR A 157 2.76 -2.24 0.38
C THR A 157 3.04 -2.29 1.88
N PRO A 158 2.05 -2.22 2.80
CA PRO A 158 2.29 -2.45 4.22
C PRO A 158 2.86 -3.82 4.53
N LEU A 159 2.36 -4.89 3.88
CA LEU A 159 2.85 -6.24 4.10
C LEU A 159 4.32 -6.36 3.69
N VAL A 160 4.69 -5.89 2.50
CA VAL A 160 6.07 -5.88 2.01
C VAL A 160 7.03 -5.27 3.05
N ARG A 161 6.65 -4.14 3.65
CA ARG A 161 7.46 -3.49 4.71
C ARG A 161 7.42 -4.24 6.03
N LYS A 162 6.25 -4.76 6.44
CA LYS A 162 6.09 -5.57 7.66
C LYS A 162 6.96 -6.83 7.64
N ARG A 163 7.12 -7.45 6.46
CA ARG A 163 8.01 -8.60 6.23
C ARG A 163 9.50 -8.25 6.30
N LYS A 164 9.86 -6.97 6.39
CA LYS A 164 11.24 -6.47 6.45
C LYS A 164 12.10 -6.97 5.29
N LEU A 165 11.52 -7.06 4.10
CA LEU A 165 12.23 -7.45 2.89
C LEU A 165 13.32 -6.43 2.57
N GLU A 166 14.45 -6.89 2.06
CA GLU A 166 15.53 -5.99 1.63
C GLU A 166 15.05 -5.09 0.49
N THR A 167 14.22 -5.61 -0.41
CA THR A 167 13.61 -4.91 -1.55
C THR A 167 12.42 -4.04 -1.17
N ALA A 168 12.01 -3.99 0.10
CA ALA A 168 10.72 -3.43 0.48
C ALA A 168 10.49 -1.99 0.00
N GLU A 169 11.39 -1.06 0.32
CA GLU A 169 11.20 0.34 -0.06
C GLU A 169 11.34 0.56 -1.57
N LEU A 170 12.30 -0.11 -2.22
CA LEU A 170 12.43 -0.05 -3.68
C LEU A 170 11.15 -0.50 -4.38
N PHE A 171 10.57 -1.64 -3.95
CA PHE A 171 9.33 -2.14 -4.53
C PHE A 171 8.16 -1.18 -4.30
N ARG A 172 8.01 -0.67 -3.08
CA ARG A 172 6.92 0.25 -2.71
C ARG A 172 6.97 1.55 -3.49
N GLU A 173 8.15 2.15 -3.60
CA GLU A 173 8.39 3.40 -4.33
C GLU A 173 8.20 3.21 -5.83
N GLU A 174 8.79 2.16 -6.39
CA GLU A 174 8.75 1.89 -7.82
C GLU A 174 7.33 1.55 -8.30
N LEU A 175 6.62 0.70 -7.55
CA LEU A 175 5.21 0.38 -7.83
C LEU A 175 4.33 1.64 -7.81
N ASN A 176 4.51 2.52 -6.82
CA ASN A 176 3.75 3.75 -6.73
C ASN A 176 4.10 4.73 -7.87
N ARG A 177 5.39 4.86 -8.20
CA ARG A 177 5.88 5.71 -9.28
C ARG A 177 5.28 5.29 -10.62
N GLN A 178 5.34 4.01 -10.95
CA GLN A 178 4.79 3.49 -12.20
C GLN A 178 3.26 3.60 -12.23
N TRP A 179 2.57 3.31 -11.12
CA TRP A 179 1.13 3.51 -11.03
C TRP A 179 0.75 4.97 -11.32
N ARG A 180 1.42 5.94 -10.71
CA ARG A 180 1.16 7.37 -10.93
C ARG A 180 1.36 7.81 -12.38
N LYS A 181 2.28 7.17 -13.10
CA LYS A 181 2.48 7.39 -14.54
C LYS A 181 1.29 6.87 -15.36
N ARG A 182 0.75 5.71 -14.99
CA ARG A 182 -0.40 5.07 -15.69
C ARG A 182 -1.73 5.76 -15.35
N TYR A 183 -1.94 6.10 -14.08
CA TYR A 183 -3.19 6.62 -13.54
C TYR A 183 -2.98 7.93 -12.73
N PRO A 184 -2.65 9.05 -13.39
CA PRO A 184 -2.26 10.30 -12.72
C PRO A 184 -3.36 10.91 -11.84
N THR A 185 -4.63 10.61 -12.14
CA THR A 185 -5.81 11.07 -11.37
C THR A 185 -6.22 10.13 -10.24
N HIS A 186 -5.67 8.90 -10.19
CA HIS A 186 -6.04 7.88 -9.22
C HIS A 186 -4.86 7.61 -8.29
N LYS A 187 -4.46 8.64 -7.55
CA LYS A 187 -3.27 8.57 -6.70
C LYS A 187 -3.50 7.67 -5.49
N TRP A 188 -2.42 7.11 -4.96
CA TRP A 188 -2.39 6.46 -3.66
C TRP A 188 -1.01 6.64 -3.05
N THR A 189 -0.89 6.39 -1.75
CA THR A 189 0.36 6.49 -0.98
C THR A 189 0.66 5.14 -0.33
N PRO A 190 1.89 4.61 -0.40
CA PRO A 190 2.25 3.36 0.28
C PRO A 190 2.01 3.43 1.79
N GLY A 191 1.10 2.60 2.29
CA GLY A 191 0.78 2.55 3.71
C GLY A 191 1.87 1.87 4.54
N ASP A 192 1.74 1.94 5.85
CA ASP A 192 2.59 1.25 6.81
C ASP A 192 1.72 0.51 7.82
N TYR A 193 2.03 -0.76 8.09
CA TYR A 193 1.18 -1.58 8.95
C TYR A 193 1.06 -1.02 10.36
N GLU A 194 2.14 -0.51 10.94
CA GLU A 194 2.11 0.02 12.31
C GLU A 194 1.34 1.35 12.38
N VAL A 195 1.46 2.19 11.35
CA VAL A 195 0.66 3.42 11.24
C VAL A 195 -0.83 3.09 11.09
N LEU A 196 -1.18 2.17 10.20
CA LEU A 196 -2.55 1.71 9.96
C LEU A 196 -3.13 1.07 11.23
N ALA A 197 -2.43 0.09 11.80
CA ALA A 197 -2.83 -0.59 13.03
C ALA A 197 -2.98 0.37 14.21
N GLY A 198 -2.09 1.36 14.33
CA GLY A 198 -2.20 2.43 15.31
C GLY A 198 -3.49 3.24 15.16
N GLY A 199 -3.85 3.59 13.91
CA GLY A 199 -5.13 4.22 13.58
C GLY A 199 -6.34 3.41 14.05
N PHE A 200 -6.39 2.11 13.74
CA PHE A 200 -7.48 1.22 14.13
C PHE A 200 -7.54 0.93 15.64
N ARG A 201 -6.39 0.87 16.33
CA ARG A 201 -6.32 0.62 17.79
C ARG A 201 -6.79 1.81 18.62
N LYS A 202 -6.65 3.04 18.12
CA LYS A 202 -7.04 4.27 18.84
C LYS A 202 -8.50 4.17 19.31
N ARG A 203 -8.74 4.52 20.58
CA ARG A 203 -10.07 4.61 21.21
C ARG A 203 -10.34 6.09 21.51
N LYS A 204 -11.61 6.51 21.42
CA LYS A 204 -12.13 7.82 21.89
C LYS A 204 -11.80 9.10 21.08
N LEU A 205 -11.32 8.99 19.83
CA LEU A 205 -11.09 10.15 18.96
C LEU A 205 -12.29 10.50 18.07
N CYS A 206 -12.49 11.80 17.78
CA CYS A 206 -13.33 12.26 16.67
C CYS A 206 -12.55 12.11 15.35
N PHE A 207 -12.22 10.87 14.95
CA PHE A 207 -11.35 10.52 13.80
C PHE A 207 -11.39 11.48 12.60
N ILE A 208 -12.55 11.66 11.95
CA ILE A 208 -12.69 12.50 10.75
C ILE A 208 -12.37 13.97 11.07
N THR A 209 -12.93 14.49 12.16
CA THR A 209 -12.69 15.88 12.60
C THR A 209 -11.23 16.09 13.00
N THR A 210 -10.64 15.16 13.76
CA THR A 210 -9.22 15.18 14.15
C THR A 210 -8.34 15.20 12.91
N ALA A 211 -8.55 14.29 11.96
CA ALA A 211 -7.78 14.24 10.73
C ALA A 211 -7.90 15.55 9.92
N THR A 212 -9.12 16.09 9.79
CA THR A 212 -9.35 17.38 9.12
C THR A 212 -8.62 18.53 9.81
N CYS A 213 -8.66 18.62 11.14
CA CYS A 213 -7.95 19.66 11.90
C CYS A 213 -6.42 19.52 11.79
N LEU A 214 -5.89 18.30 11.89
CA LEU A 214 -4.45 18.04 11.72
C LEU A 214 -3.97 18.43 10.32
N HIS A 215 -4.78 18.19 9.29
CA HIS A 215 -4.45 18.56 7.91
C HIS A 215 -4.39 20.09 7.70
N GLU A 216 -5.11 20.86 8.52
CA GLU A 216 -5.02 22.33 8.55
C GLU A 216 -3.86 22.85 9.42
N GLY A 217 -3.05 21.96 10.01
CA GLY A 217 -1.99 22.33 10.95
C GLY A 217 -2.49 22.72 12.33
N LYS A 218 -3.75 22.43 12.68
CA LYS A 218 -4.31 22.68 14.02
C LYS A 218 -3.90 21.58 15.00
N SER A 219 -3.77 21.95 16.27
CA SER A 219 -3.56 21.01 17.39
C SER A 219 -4.76 20.08 17.62
N ASP A 220 -4.52 18.87 18.13
CA ASP A 220 -5.56 17.95 18.63
C ASP A 220 -6.28 18.47 19.90
N THR A 221 -5.83 19.59 20.44
CA THR A 221 -6.48 20.31 21.54
C THR A 221 -7.19 21.59 21.11
N CYS A 222 -7.36 21.83 19.80
CA CYS A 222 -8.03 23.06 19.34
C CYS A 222 -9.50 23.11 19.76
N ASP A 223 -10.01 24.33 19.95
CA ASP A 223 -11.36 24.60 20.47
C ASP A 223 -12.45 23.91 19.66
N GLU A 224 -12.32 23.93 18.33
CA GLU A 224 -13.23 23.24 17.42
C GLU A 224 -13.35 21.75 17.76
N LEU A 225 -12.20 21.07 17.90
CA LEU A 225 -12.19 19.64 18.16
C LEU A 225 -12.72 19.31 19.55
N GLN A 226 -12.47 20.17 20.54
CA GLN A 226 -13.07 20.02 21.88
C GLN A 226 -14.59 20.21 21.84
N ALA A 227 -15.10 21.16 21.04
CA ALA A 227 -16.54 21.38 20.87
C ALA A 227 -17.21 20.13 20.26
N PHE A 228 -16.63 19.54 19.21
CA PHE A 228 -17.14 18.29 18.63
C PHE A 228 -17.07 17.09 19.59
N ARG A 229 -16.01 17.00 20.40
CA ARG A 229 -15.89 15.96 21.43
C ARG A 229 -16.95 16.13 22.51
N ALA A 230 -17.17 17.35 23.00
CA ALA A 230 -18.20 17.66 23.98
C ALA A 230 -19.62 17.39 23.44
N PHE A 231 -19.88 17.71 22.17
CA PHE A 231 -21.13 17.38 21.50
C PHE A 231 -21.38 15.86 21.46
N ARG A 232 -20.37 15.07 21.09
CA ARG A 232 -20.46 13.61 21.03
C ARG A 232 -20.62 12.98 22.42
N ASP A 233 -19.69 13.30 23.32
CA ASP A 233 -19.62 12.65 24.64
C ASP A 233 -20.72 13.13 25.58
N GLY A 234 -21.26 14.34 25.38
CA GLY A 234 -22.39 14.88 26.12
C GLY A 234 -23.73 14.63 25.42
N TYR A 235 -24.01 15.40 24.36
CA TYR A 235 -25.34 15.44 23.73
C TYR A 235 -25.73 14.10 23.09
N LEU A 236 -24.90 13.54 22.20
CA LEU A 236 -25.25 12.28 21.51
C LEU A 236 -25.41 11.11 22.48
N THR A 237 -24.57 11.04 23.52
CA THR A 237 -24.68 9.99 24.54
C THR A 237 -26.00 10.08 25.33
N ALA A 238 -26.49 11.28 25.59
CA ALA A 238 -27.73 11.51 26.33
C ALA A 238 -29.02 11.36 25.50
N HIS A 239 -28.94 11.29 24.16
CA HIS A 239 -30.10 11.31 23.25
C HIS A 239 -30.12 10.10 22.29
N ASP A 240 -30.00 8.89 22.84
CA ASP A 240 -30.03 7.61 22.12
C ASP A 240 -28.99 7.47 20.98
N GLY A 241 -27.91 8.25 21.02
CA GLY A 241 -26.84 8.24 20.01
C GLY A 241 -25.81 7.12 20.19
N ALA A 242 -26.01 6.19 21.14
CA ALA A 242 -25.02 5.14 21.43
C ALA A 242 -24.69 4.27 20.20
N ALA A 243 -25.71 3.89 19.42
CA ALA A 243 -25.52 3.13 18.19
C ALA A 243 -24.80 3.93 17.09
N ASP A 244 -25.11 5.22 16.95
CA ASP A 244 -24.46 6.12 16.00
C ASP A 244 -22.98 6.30 16.35
N ILE A 245 -22.67 6.46 17.64
CA ILE A 245 -21.31 6.56 18.18
C ILE A 245 -20.54 5.26 17.93
N GLU A 246 -21.11 4.10 18.24
CA GLU A 246 -20.46 2.81 18.00
C GLU A 246 -20.15 2.62 16.51
N ARG A 247 -21.15 2.86 15.64
CA ARG A 247 -20.99 2.78 14.19
C ARG A 247 -19.89 3.72 13.71
N TYR A 248 -19.88 4.97 14.17
CA TYR A 248 -18.84 5.94 13.83
C TYR A 248 -17.44 5.42 14.20
N TYR A 249 -17.26 4.88 15.41
CA TYR A 249 -15.98 4.36 15.85
C TYR A 249 -15.49 3.13 15.09
N ASP A 250 -16.41 2.39 14.47
CA ASP A 250 -16.09 1.24 13.64
C ASP A 250 -15.61 1.66 12.24
N ILE A 251 -16.26 2.65 11.62
CA ILE A 251 -16.03 3.01 10.21
C ILE A 251 -15.15 4.25 10.00
N ALA A 252 -15.09 5.17 10.96
CA ALA A 252 -14.36 6.43 10.80
C ALA A 252 -12.85 6.24 10.62
N PRO A 253 -12.16 5.30 11.32
CA PRO A 253 -10.76 5.00 11.04
C PRO A 253 -10.53 4.55 9.60
N SER A 254 -11.48 3.79 9.03
CA SER A 254 -11.45 3.31 7.65
C SER A 254 -11.60 4.45 6.65
N ILE A 255 -12.53 5.37 6.90
CA ILE A 255 -12.74 6.56 6.06
C ILE A 255 -11.45 7.41 6.02
N VAL A 256 -10.88 7.71 7.19
CA VAL A 256 -9.60 8.45 7.28
C VAL A 256 -8.49 7.72 6.54
N THR A 257 -8.38 6.39 6.73
CA THR A 257 -7.40 5.57 6.01
C THR A 257 -7.57 5.66 4.48
N CYS A 258 -8.81 5.56 3.98
CA CYS A 258 -9.06 5.70 2.55
C CYS A 258 -8.71 7.09 2.02
N ILE A 259 -9.00 8.15 2.78
CA ILE A 259 -8.65 9.53 2.40
C ILE A 259 -7.13 9.70 2.35
N ASP A 260 -6.42 9.25 3.38
CA ASP A 260 -4.98 9.47 3.53
C ASP A 260 -4.15 8.68 2.51
N PHE A 261 -4.59 7.44 2.20
CA PHE A 261 -3.79 6.51 1.41
C PHE A 261 -4.35 6.24 0.02
N CYS A 262 -5.63 6.50 -0.24
CA CYS A 262 -6.31 6.11 -1.49
C CYS A 262 -7.11 7.26 -2.14
N ASP A 263 -6.96 8.51 -1.70
CA ASP A 263 -7.62 9.67 -2.31
C ASP A 263 -6.68 10.88 -2.37
N ASP A 264 -7.14 11.98 -2.98
CA ASP A 264 -6.53 13.30 -2.78
C ASP A 264 -6.91 13.81 -1.39
N SER A 265 -6.07 13.48 -0.40
CA SER A 265 -6.33 13.82 1.00
C SER A 265 -6.57 15.31 1.21
N LYS A 266 -5.86 16.17 0.46
CA LYS A 266 -6.03 17.61 0.56
C LYS A 266 -7.41 18.05 0.10
N ALA A 267 -7.81 17.67 -1.11
CA ALA A 267 -9.12 18.02 -1.62
C ALA A 267 -10.26 17.42 -0.78
N ALA A 268 -10.09 16.18 -0.31
CA ALA A 268 -11.09 15.50 0.50
C ALA A 268 -11.30 16.18 1.87
N TYR A 269 -10.24 16.52 2.60
CA TYR A 269 -10.36 17.21 3.89
C TYR A 269 -10.87 18.65 3.73
N GLU A 270 -10.53 19.34 2.64
CA GLU A 270 -11.09 20.67 2.32
C GLU A 270 -12.60 20.58 2.04
N GLU A 271 -13.06 19.57 1.29
CA GLU A 271 -14.51 19.30 1.12
C GLU A 271 -15.16 18.99 2.47
N ILE A 272 -14.54 18.13 3.30
CA ILE A 272 -15.07 17.75 4.62
C ILE A 272 -15.27 19.00 5.50
N ARG A 273 -14.25 19.87 5.55
CA ARG A 273 -14.29 21.12 6.29
C ARG A 273 -15.42 22.01 5.81
N THR A 274 -15.44 22.32 4.54
CA THR A 274 -16.33 23.35 3.96
C THR A 274 -17.79 22.91 3.97
N LYS A 275 -18.06 21.65 3.61
CA LYS A 275 -19.41 21.14 3.38
C LYS A 275 -20.11 20.65 4.64
N TRP A 276 -19.37 20.17 5.65
CA TRP A 276 -19.98 19.58 6.84
C TRP A 276 -19.47 20.15 8.15
N LEU A 277 -18.14 20.23 8.37
CA LEU A 277 -17.63 20.67 9.67
C LEU A 277 -17.93 22.14 9.96
N ASN A 278 -17.78 23.04 8.98
CA ASN A 278 -18.12 24.46 9.15
C ASN A 278 -19.61 24.66 9.51
N PRO A 279 -20.58 24.07 8.76
CA PRO A 279 -21.99 24.10 9.16
C PRO A 279 -22.26 23.49 10.54
N CYS A 280 -21.58 22.38 10.90
CA CYS A 280 -21.71 21.80 12.23
C CYS A 280 -21.20 22.75 13.32
N SER A 281 -20.04 23.37 13.12
CA SER A 281 -19.44 24.34 14.06
C SER A 281 -20.38 25.52 14.28
N LEU A 282 -21.00 26.06 13.22
CA LEU A 282 -22.00 27.12 13.32
C LEU A 282 -23.24 26.67 14.12
N ALA A 283 -23.76 25.48 13.83
CA ALA A 283 -24.90 24.92 14.57
C ALA A 283 -24.58 24.74 16.07
N LEU A 284 -23.36 24.32 16.42
CA LEU A 284 -22.92 24.23 17.82
C LEU A 284 -22.84 25.60 18.49
N GLN A 285 -22.28 26.61 17.80
CA GLN A 285 -22.20 27.99 18.32
C GLN A 285 -23.57 28.61 18.59
N GLU A 286 -24.56 28.28 17.74
CA GLU A 286 -25.94 28.74 17.87
C GLU A 286 -26.81 27.83 18.77
N ASN A 287 -26.20 26.82 19.42
CA ASN A 287 -26.87 25.82 20.27
C ASN A 287 -27.98 25.02 19.53
N ARG A 288 -27.87 24.87 18.21
CA ARG A 288 -28.74 24.04 17.36
C ARG A 288 -28.21 22.60 17.28
N LEU A 289 -28.29 21.90 18.41
CA LEU A 289 -27.65 20.58 18.59
C LEU A 289 -28.23 19.49 17.67
N GLU A 290 -29.54 19.52 17.38
CA GLU A 290 -30.16 18.56 16.47
C GLU A 290 -29.75 18.78 15.01
N ASP A 291 -29.63 20.04 14.58
CA ASP A 291 -29.08 20.36 13.26
C ASP A 291 -27.64 19.88 13.13
N CYS A 292 -26.83 20.04 14.18
CA CYS A 292 -25.47 19.50 14.23
C CYS A 292 -25.48 17.96 14.09
N ARG A 293 -26.36 17.25 14.82
CA ARG A 293 -26.51 15.79 14.71
C ARG A 293 -26.86 15.38 13.28
N MET A 294 -27.81 16.05 12.65
CA MET A 294 -28.24 15.75 11.29
C MET A 294 -27.10 15.94 10.28
N ILE A 295 -26.41 17.09 10.31
CA ILE A 295 -25.29 17.38 9.40
C ILE A 295 -24.15 16.37 9.61
N TYR A 296 -23.79 16.10 10.86
CA TYR A 296 -22.72 15.17 11.21
C TYR A 296 -23.03 13.74 10.74
N THR A 297 -24.27 13.28 10.97
CA THR A 297 -24.72 11.95 10.53
C THR A 297 -24.73 11.86 9.01
N ASN A 298 -25.16 12.91 8.31
CA ASN A 298 -25.14 12.96 6.85
C ASN A 298 -23.71 12.92 6.28
N MET A 299 -22.76 13.62 6.92
CA MET A 299 -21.33 13.53 6.58
C MET A 299 -20.84 12.09 6.66
N VAL A 300 -21.05 11.44 7.80
CA VAL A 300 -20.57 10.08 8.05
C VAL A 300 -21.18 9.09 7.06
N ASN A 301 -22.49 9.16 6.82
CA ASN A 301 -23.17 8.28 5.85
C ASN A 301 -22.69 8.51 4.41
N THR A 302 -22.45 9.77 4.02
CA THR A 302 -21.95 10.10 2.69
C THR A 302 -20.54 9.57 2.47
N LEU A 303 -19.63 9.78 3.44
CA LEU A 303 -18.26 9.30 3.38
C LEU A 303 -18.19 7.77 3.44
N GLN A 304 -19.02 7.13 4.26
CA GLN A 304 -19.14 5.68 4.28
C GLN A 304 -19.54 5.13 2.91
N LYS A 305 -20.55 5.72 2.27
CA LYS A 305 -21.00 5.31 0.94
C LYS A 305 -19.91 5.53 -0.13
N LYS A 306 -19.10 6.57 0.01
CA LYS A 306 -18.00 6.88 -0.94
C LYS A 306 -16.85 5.88 -0.84
N TYR A 307 -16.47 5.47 0.38
CA TYR A 307 -15.22 4.74 0.60
C TYR A 307 -15.39 3.26 0.97
N LEU A 308 -16.56 2.84 1.45
CA LEU A 308 -16.77 1.51 2.02
C LEU A 308 -17.93 0.74 1.35
N GLN A 309 -18.56 1.30 0.31
CA GLN A 309 -19.73 0.71 -0.40
C GLN A 309 -19.62 0.83 -1.91
#